data_AF-A0A1W1EL19-F1
#
_entry.id   AF-A0A1W1EL19-F1
#
_cell.length_a   1.000
_cell.length_b   1.000
_cell.length_c   1.000
_cell.angle_alpha   90.00
_cell.angle_beta   90.00
_cell.angle_gamma   90.00
#
_symmetry.space_group_name_H-M   'P 1'
#
loop_
_entity.id
_entity.type
_entity.pdbx_description
1 polymer ?
#
loop_
_entity_poly.entity_id
_entity_poly.type
_entity_poly.pdbx_seq_one_letter_code
_entity_poly.pdbx_strand_id
1 'polypeptide(L)'
;MVTKEDLAQAILEIKELQKDTAQRFQETDTRFQETDTRFKETSEQFKETDKEFQKTKELIEQNYIKSQKSMEELKTFSKNLSINIDGISRTQGEITEDYFYNILNRDKSVAGLKFDNIERILYQYARHDLKGEYDIIMFNGNSVLIVEIKNKIRNKDIDNLKTKQIANFRELFQTIKILKYMEQWQDLLSKMSW
;
A
#
# COMPACT_ATOMS: atom_id res chain seq x y z
N MET A 1 30.69 -50.48 -88.87
CA MET A 1 31.84 -51.11 -88.18
C MET A 1 32.38 -50.06 -87.22
N VAL A 2 32.49 -50.35 -85.93
CA VAL A 2 33.14 -49.43 -84.98
C VAL A 2 34.63 -49.38 -85.32
N THR A 3 35.18 -48.18 -85.45
CA THR A 3 36.60 -47.98 -85.79
C THR A 3 37.47 -47.98 -84.53
N LYS A 4 38.79 -48.10 -84.70
CA LYS A 4 39.73 -48.00 -83.57
C LYS A 4 39.73 -46.60 -82.97
N GLU A 5 39.54 -45.57 -83.80
CA GLU A 5 39.37 -44.18 -83.40
C GLU A 5 38.13 -43.99 -82.51
N ASP A 6 36.98 -44.58 -82.85
CA ASP A 6 35.76 -44.52 -82.01
C ASP A 6 36.01 -45.11 -80.63
N LEU A 7 36.77 -46.21 -80.57
CA LEU A 7 37.12 -46.88 -79.31
C LEU A 7 38.10 -46.03 -78.47
N ALA A 8 39.08 -45.39 -79.11
CA ALA A 8 40.04 -44.52 -78.45
C ALA A 8 39.37 -43.26 -77.86
N GLN A 9 38.42 -42.68 -78.59
CA GLN A 9 37.65 -41.52 -78.15
C GLN A 9 36.78 -41.86 -76.92
N ALA A 10 36.09 -43.00 -76.95
CA ALA A 10 35.29 -43.46 -75.81
C ALA A 10 36.14 -43.69 -74.54
N ILE A 11 37.36 -44.23 -74.68
CA ILE A 11 38.29 -44.41 -73.55
C ILE A 11 38.74 -43.06 -72.97
N LEU A 12 39.00 -42.08 -73.82
CA LEU A 12 39.35 -40.72 -73.42
C LEU A 12 38.22 -40.05 -72.62
N GLU A 13 36.98 -40.12 -73.12
CA GLU A 13 35.79 -39.60 -72.42
C GLU A 13 35.56 -40.28 -71.08
N ILE A 14 35.70 -41.61 -71.00
CA ILE A 14 35.59 -42.35 -69.74
C ILE A 14 36.65 -41.87 -68.73
N LYS A 15 37.88 -41.64 -69.18
CA LYS A 15 38.96 -41.16 -68.31
C LYS A 15 38.70 -39.75 -67.78
N GLU A 16 38.13 -38.87 -68.60
CA GLU A 16 37.71 -37.53 -68.17
C GLU A 16 36.54 -37.60 -67.18
N LEU A 17 35.52 -38.42 -67.45
CA LEU A 17 34.39 -38.62 -66.55
C LEU A 17 34.81 -39.19 -65.20
N GLN A 18 35.77 -40.12 -65.17
CA GLN A 18 36.34 -40.66 -63.93
C GLN A 18 37.07 -39.58 -63.13
N LYS A 19 37.79 -38.67 -63.81
CA LYS A 19 38.47 -37.54 -63.17
C LYS A 19 37.47 -36.53 -62.59
N ASP A 20 36.43 -36.16 -63.34
CA ASP A 20 35.36 -35.27 -62.85
C ASP A 20 34.62 -35.90 -61.67
N THR A 21 34.32 -37.20 -61.75
CA THR A 21 33.69 -37.94 -60.65
C THR A 21 34.56 -37.94 -59.40
N ALA A 22 35.87 -38.20 -59.53
CA ALA A 22 36.79 -38.17 -58.40
C ALA A 22 36.86 -36.78 -57.74
N GLN A 23 36.86 -35.71 -58.55
CA GLN A 23 36.84 -34.34 -58.05
C GLN A 23 35.53 -34.03 -57.30
N ARG A 24 34.38 -34.39 -57.87
CA ARG A 24 33.08 -34.22 -57.20
C ARG A 24 32.99 -34.98 -55.88
N PHE A 25 33.58 -36.17 -55.79
CA PHE A 25 33.68 -36.91 -54.53
C PHE A 25 34.51 -36.16 -53.48
N GLN A 26 35.66 -35.60 -53.86
CA GLN A 26 36.49 -34.80 -52.95
C GLN A 26 35.76 -33.53 -52.47
N GLU A 27 35.07 -32.84 -53.38
CA GLU A 27 34.26 -31.66 -53.04
C GLU A 27 33.11 -32.02 -52.09
N THR A 28 32.47 -33.18 -52.31
CA THR A 28 31.41 -33.69 -51.43
C THR A 28 31.94 -34.03 -50.04
N ASP A 29 33.08 -34.70 -49.96
CA ASP A 29 33.73 -35.05 -48.68
C ASP A 29 34.09 -33.78 -47.89
N THR A 30 34.63 -32.77 -48.58
CA THR A 30 34.94 -31.47 -47.98
C THR A 30 33.68 -30.79 -47.42
N ARG A 31 32.60 -30.74 -48.20
CA ARG A 31 31.31 -30.17 -47.73
C ARG A 31 30.73 -30.94 -46.55
N PHE A 32 30.92 -32.26 -46.51
CA PHE A 32 30.46 -33.08 -45.39
C PHE A 32 31.24 -32.75 -44.10
N GLN A 33 32.57 -32.62 -44.20
CA GLN A 33 33.42 -32.21 -43.07
C GLN A 33 33.08 -30.79 -42.57
N GLU A 34 32.83 -29.86 -43.48
CA GLU A 34 32.36 -28.51 -43.13
C GLU A 34 31.00 -28.55 -42.41
N THR A 35 30.08 -29.40 -42.87
CA THR A 35 28.76 -29.57 -42.24
C THR A 35 28.87 -30.16 -40.84
N ASP A 36 29.71 -31.19 -40.66
CA ASP A 36 29.98 -31.80 -39.36
C ASP A 36 30.58 -30.78 -38.37
N THR A 37 31.49 -29.93 -38.86
CA THR A 37 32.08 -28.84 -38.06
C THR A 37 31.02 -27.83 -37.62
N ARG A 38 30.18 -27.35 -38.54
CA ARG A 38 29.08 -26.43 -38.20
C ARG A 38 28.08 -27.04 -37.23
N PHE A 39 27.83 -28.34 -37.33
CA PHE A 39 26.95 -29.05 -36.41
C PHE A 39 27.53 -29.10 -35.00
N LYS A 40 28.84 -29.36 -34.87
CA LYS A 40 29.55 -29.30 -33.58
C LYS A 40 29.50 -27.91 -32.95
N GLU A 41 29.80 -26.87 -33.72
CA GLU A 41 29.71 -25.47 -33.27
C GLU A 41 28.29 -25.12 -32.79
N THR A 42 27.27 -25.51 -33.57
CA THR A 42 25.87 -25.30 -33.20
C THR A 42 25.51 -26.02 -31.91
N SER A 43 25.96 -27.28 -31.75
CA SER A 43 25.74 -28.06 -30.53
C SER A 43 26.38 -27.39 -29.30
N GLU A 44 27.57 -26.80 -29.45
CA GLU A 44 28.24 -26.05 -28.38
C GLU A 44 27.47 -24.78 -28.01
N GLN A 45 26.99 -24.01 -28.98
CA GLN A 45 26.15 -22.82 -28.74
C GLN A 45 24.85 -23.17 -28.01
N PHE A 46 24.22 -24.29 -28.36
CA PHE A 46 23.04 -24.78 -27.65
C PHE A 46 23.35 -25.11 -26.18
N LYS A 47 24.49 -25.76 -25.90
CA LYS A 47 24.91 -26.05 -24.51
C LYS A 47 25.19 -24.77 -23.72
N GLU A 48 25.75 -23.74 -24.36
CA GLU A 48 25.97 -22.44 -23.70
C GLU A 48 24.65 -21.73 -23.41
N THR A 49 23.73 -21.73 -24.37
CA THR A 49 22.38 -21.16 -24.21
C THR A 49 21.61 -21.84 -23.07
N ASP A 50 21.69 -23.17 -22.97
CA ASP A 50 21.05 -23.91 -21.89
C ASP A 50 21.61 -23.52 -20.52
N LYS A 51 22.94 -23.33 -20.40
CA LYS A 51 23.57 -22.85 -19.17
C LYS A 51 23.09 -21.45 -18.78
N GLU A 52 23.00 -20.51 -19.72
CA GLU A 52 22.51 -19.16 -19.45
C GLU A 52 21.03 -19.16 -19.05
N PHE A 53 20.23 -20.06 -19.65
CA PHE A 53 18.84 -20.25 -19.26
C PHE A 53 18.71 -20.76 -17.81
N GLN A 54 19.53 -21.73 -17.40
CA GLN A 54 19.54 -22.21 -16.01
C GLN A 54 19.95 -21.11 -15.02
N LYS A 55 21.00 -20.34 -15.32
CA LYS A 55 21.42 -19.19 -14.50
C LYS A 55 20.30 -18.15 -14.36
N THR A 56 19.58 -17.88 -15.45
CA THR A 56 18.46 -16.94 -15.46
C THR A 56 17.33 -17.43 -14.56
N LYS A 57 17.01 -18.72 -14.62
CA LYS A 57 15.99 -19.35 -13.77
C LYS A 57 16.36 -19.25 -12.29
N GLU A 58 17.62 -19.55 -11.94
CA GLU A 58 18.13 -19.41 -10.57
C GLU A 58 18.05 -17.97 -10.07
N LEU A 59 18.42 -16.98 -10.90
CA LEU A 59 18.35 -15.57 -10.53
C LEU A 59 16.90 -15.10 -10.29
N ILE A 60 15.95 -15.54 -11.12
CA ILE A 60 14.53 -15.25 -10.94
C ILE A 60 14.02 -15.84 -9.62
N GLU A 61 14.37 -17.08 -9.31
CA GLU A 61 13.97 -17.74 -8.07
C GLU A 61 14.55 -17.03 -6.84
N GLN A 62 15.83 -16.67 -6.88
CA GLN A 62 16.47 -15.88 -5.81
C GLN A 62 15.80 -14.53 -5.61
N ASN A 63 15.47 -13.82 -6.69
CA ASN A 63 14.78 -12.52 -6.61
C ASN A 63 13.36 -12.67 -6.08
N TYR A 64 12.64 -13.74 -6.45
CA TYR A 64 11.33 -14.04 -5.90
C TYR A 64 11.40 -14.27 -4.39
N ILE A 65 12.34 -15.09 -3.92
CA ILE A 65 12.54 -15.35 -2.49
C ILE A 65 12.90 -14.06 -1.73
N LYS A 66 13.81 -13.23 -2.26
CA LYS A 66 14.17 -11.94 -1.67
C LYS A 66 12.98 -10.98 -1.61
N SER A 67 12.16 -10.93 -2.67
CA SER A 67 10.95 -10.12 -2.73
C SER A 67 9.92 -10.56 -1.68
N GLN A 68 9.68 -11.86 -1.56
CA GLN A 68 8.79 -12.42 -0.53
C GLN A 68 9.28 -12.08 0.88
N LYS A 69 10.58 -12.24 1.15
CA LYS A 69 11.17 -11.85 2.44
C LYS A 69 10.99 -10.37 2.74
N SER A 70 11.28 -9.51 1.77
CA SER A 70 11.11 -8.06 1.90
C SER A 70 9.64 -7.68 2.13
N MET A 71 8.70 -8.39 1.47
CA MET A 71 7.26 -8.20 1.66
C MET A 71 6.82 -8.60 3.07
N GLU A 72 7.33 -9.71 3.61
CA GLU A 72 7.04 -10.11 4.99
C GLU A 72 7.63 -9.12 6.01
N GLU A 73 8.88 -8.67 5.79
CA GLU A 73 9.48 -7.61 6.60
C GLU A 73 8.66 -6.31 6.56
N LEU A 74 8.18 -5.91 5.37
CA LEU A 74 7.28 -4.76 5.21
C LEU A 74 5.92 -4.98 5.89
N LYS A 75 5.34 -6.18 5.83
CA LYS A 75 4.11 -6.51 6.56
C LYS A 75 4.32 -6.43 8.07
N THR A 76 5.43 -6.96 8.58
CA THR A 76 5.78 -6.87 10.00
C THR A 76 6.04 -5.43 10.41
N PHE A 77 6.79 -4.66 9.61
CA PHE A 77 7.03 -3.25 9.85
C PHE A 77 5.72 -2.45 9.80
N SER A 78 4.86 -2.70 8.80
CA SER A 78 3.54 -2.10 8.69
C SER A 78 2.63 -2.50 9.85
N LYS A 79 2.68 -3.74 10.32
CA LYS A 79 1.92 -4.20 11.48
C LYS A 79 2.43 -3.56 12.76
N ASN A 80 3.75 -3.42 12.92
CA ASN A 80 4.36 -2.75 14.05
C ASN A 80 4.06 -1.25 14.00
N LEU A 81 4.08 -0.63 12.83
CA LEU A 81 3.55 0.71 12.62
C LEU A 81 2.08 0.73 12.96
N SER A 82 1.23 -0.17 12.47
CA SER A 82 -0.20 -0.26 12.82
C SER A 82 -0.47 -0.51 14.29
N ILE A 83 0.40 -1.23 15.02
CA ILE A 83 0.30 -1.46 16.47
C ILE A 83 0.78 -0.22 17.24
N ASN A 84 1.86 0.42 16.77
CA ASN A 84 2.32 1.71 17.30
C ASN A 84 1.36 2.86 16.92
N ILE A 85 0.62 2.70 15.82
CA ILE A 85 -0.48 3.52 15.32
C ILE A 85 -1.79 3.06 15.97
N ASP A 86 -1.95 1.90 16.60
CA ASP A 86 -3.13 1.62 17.42
C ASP A 86 -3.15 2.52 18.68
N GLY A 87 -1.98 3.07 19.06
CA GLY A 87 -1.85 4.20 19.98
C GLY A 87 -1.88 5.60 19.32
N ILE A 88 -1.92 5.69 17.99
CA ILE A 88 -1.97 6.93 17.17
C ILE A 88 -2.92 6.71 15.97
N SER A 89 -4.06 6.06 16.17
CA SER A 89 -4.99 5.71 15.08
C SER A 89 -5.99 6.84 14.94
N ARG A 90 -5.47 8.07 14.94
CA ARG A 90 -6.29 9.25 14.84
C ARG A 90 -6.70 9.38 13.39
N THR A 91 -8.01 9.31 13.13
CA THR A 91 -8.54 9.69 11.83
C THR A 91 -8.07 11.12 11.48
N GLN A 92 -8.03 11.50 10.20
CA GLN A 92 -7.74 12.90 9.82
C GLN A 92 -8.71 13.89 10.50
N GLY A 93 -9.88 13.44 10.98
CA GLY A 93 -10.79 14.20 11.84
C GLY A 93 -10.19 14.46 13.22
N GLU A 94 -9.76 13.41 13.93
CA GLU A 94 -9.19 13.52 15.28
C GLU A 94 -7.95 14.41 15.35
N ILE A 95 -7.05 14.34 14.35
CA ILE A 95 -5.88 15.24 14.28
C ILE A 95 -6.32 16.71 14.18
N THR A 96 -7.37 16.97 13.40
CA THR A 96 -7.92 18.31 13.23
C THR A 96 -8.58 18.78 14.53
N GLU A 97 -9.32 17.91 15.21
CA GLU A 97 -9.91 18.18 16.51
C GLU A 97 -8.87 18.49 17.59
N ASP A 98 -7.71 17.81 17.59
CA ASP A 98 -6.59 18.09 18.52
C ASP A 98 -5.98 19.45 18.31
N TYR A 99 -5.80 19.81 17.04
CA TYR A 99 -5.26 21.11 16.69
C TYR A 99 -6.15 22.25 17.21
N PHE A 100 -7.47 22.18 16.95
CA PHE A 100 -8.41 23.19 17.43
C PHE A 100 -8.54 23.18 18.96
N TYR A 101 -8.58 22.02 19.61
CA TYR A 101 -8.64 21.93 21.07
C TYR A 101 -7.43 22.61 21.71
N ASN A 102 -6.22 22.34 21.21
CA ASN A 102 -5.00 22.92 21.76
C ASN A 102 -4.95 24.44 21.59
N ILE A 103 -5.44 24.97 20.47
CA ILE A 103 -5.51 26.43 20.26
C ILE A 103 -6.51 27.06 21.23
N LEU A 104 -7.72 26.53 21.29
CA LEU A 104 -8.79 27.06 22.16
C LEU A 104 -8.47 26.88 23.65
N ASN A 105 -7.69 25.88 24.02
CA ASN A 105 -7.27 25.70 25.41
C ASN A 105 -6.19 26.71 25.83
N ARG A 106 -5.30 27.12 24.91
CA ARG A 106 -4.26 28.15 25.15
C ARG A 106 -4.87 29.52 25.38
N ASP A 107 -5.81 29.91 24.53
CA ASP A 107 -6.60 31.13 24.70
C ASP A 107 -8.08 30.80 24.57
N LYS A 108 -8.77 30.75 25.71
CA LYS A 108 -10.20 30.41 25.82
C LYS A 108 -11.09 31.60 25.46
N SER A 109 -10.67 32.39 24.48
CA SER A 109 -11.37 33.60 24.04
C SER A 109 -11.86 33.42 22.60
N VAL A 110 -13.18 33.47 22.40
CA VAL A 110 -13.78 33.32 21.07
C VAL A 110 -14.86 34.39 20.90
N ALA A 111 -14.83 35.09 19.77
CA ALA A 111 -15.80 36.15 19.44
C ALA A 111 -15.95 37.23 20.53
N GLY A 112 -14.85 37.57 21.22
CA GLY A 112 -14.85 38.56 22.30
C GLY A 112 -15.38 38.04 23.65
N LEU A 113 -15.79 36.77 23.73
CA LEU A 113 -16.20 36.11 24.98
C LEU A 113 -15.02 35.33 25.56
N LYS A 114 -14.87 35.36 26.87
CA LYS A 114 -13.89 34.57 27.61
C LYS A 114 -14.59 33.39 28.31
N PHE A 115 -14.02 32.21 28.18
CA PHE A 115 -14.53 30.99 28.78
C PHE A 115 -13.59 30.48 29.88
N ASP A 116 -14.18 29.87 30.91
CA ASP A 116 -13.43 29.38 32.08
C ASP A 116 -12.93 27.95 31.83
N ASN A 117 -13.75 27.14 31.16
CA ASN A 117 -13.51 25.71 30.97
C ASN A 117 -13.62 25.33 29.48
N ILE A 118 -12.88 24.29 29.10
CA ILE A 118 -12.93 23.64 27.79
C ILE A 118 -12.90 22.13 28.00
N GLU A 119 -13.79 21.41 27.36
CA GLU A 119 -13.95 19.97 27.51
C GLU A 119 -14.11 19.31 26.14
N ARG A 120 -13.61 18.08 26.02
CA ARG A 120 -13.98 17.15 24.96
C ARG A 120 -15.05 16.23 25.49
N ILE A 121 -16.21 16.22 24.85
CA ILE A 121 -17.35 15.55 25.43
C ILE A 121 -17.74 14.34 24.58
N LEU A 122 -17.24 13.19 25.00
CA LEU A 122 -17.63 11.87 24.51
C LEU A 122 -18.72 11.27 25.42
N TYR A 123 -19.91 11.85 25.48
CA TYR A 123 -21.01 11.20 26.20
C TYR A 123 -21.66 10.12 25.31
N GLN A 124 -21.09 8.93 25.38
CA GLN A 124 -21.90 7.72 25.24
C GLN A 124 -22.63 7.55 26.57
N TYR A 125 -23.96 7.62 26.54
CA TYR A 125 -24.91 7.44 27.65
C TYR A 125 -25.29 8.68 28.48
N ALA A 126 -26.52 9.16 28.26
CA ALA A 126 -27.40 9.51 29.39
C ALA A 126 -28.87 9.31 28.98
N ARG A 127 -29.51 8.27 29.57
CA ARG A 127 -30.93 7.85 29.48
C ARG A 127 -31.51 7.61 28.07
N HIS A 128 -32.26 6.50 27.94
CA HIS A 128 -33.21 6.23 26.85
C HIS A 128 -32.74 6.70 25.46
N ASP A 129 -31.66 6.10 24.95
CA ASP A 129 -31.20 6.22 23.55
C ASP A 129 -30.64 7.59 23.08
N LEU A 130 -30.54 8.59 23.95
CA LEU A 130 -29.95 9.87 23.57
C LEU A 130 -28.40 9.82 23.65
N LYS A 131 -27.74 9.91 22.49
CA LYS A 131 -26.27 10.01 22.37
C LYS A 131 -25.90 11.35 21.74
N GLY A 132 -24.91 12.02 22.33
CA GLY A 132 -24.35 13.27 21.83
C GLY A 132 -22.84 13.25 21.91
N GLU A 133 -22.19 13.29 20.76
CA GLU A 133 -20.76 13.48 20.62
C GLU A 133 -20.53 14.94 20.19
N TYR A 134 -19.64 15.63 20.92
CA TYR A 134 -19.29 17.02 20.64
C TYR A 134 -17.78 17.16 20.65
N ASP A 135 -17.22 17.63 19.53
CA ASP A 135 -15.77 17.71 19.35
C ASP A 135 -15.12 18.59 20.42
N ILE A 136 -15.65 19.80 20.65
CA ILE A 136 -15.19 20.71 21.71
C ILE A 136 -16.37 21.50 22.29
N ILE A 137 -16.42 21.61 23.62
CA ILE A 137 -17.34 22.51 24.33
C ILE A 137 -16.55 23.44 25.24
N MET A 138 -16.86 24.72 25.19
CA MET A 138 -16.33 25.73 26.10
C MET A 138 -17.47 26.37 26.88
N PHE A 139 -17.27 26.63 28.17
CA PHE A 139 -18.32 27.24 28.99
C PHE A 139 -17.76 28.13 30.09
N ASN A 140 -18.56 29.10 30.48
CA ASN A 140 -18.41 29.92 31.68
C ASN A 140 -19.74 29.91 32.45
N GLY A 141 -19.87 30.72 33.50
CA GLY A 141 -21.09 30.80 34.30
C GLY A 141 -22.37 31.16 33.52
N ASN A 142 -22.25 31.83 32.36
CA ASN A 142 -23.38 32.46 31.66
C ASN A 142 -23.50 32.06 30.18
N SER A 143 -22.56 31.30 29.62
CA SER A 143 -22.47 31.02 28.19
C SER A 143 -21.81 29.66 27.94
N VAL A 144 -22.30 28.98 26.89
CA VAL A 144 -21.72 27.74 26.37
C VAL A 144 -21.49 27.91 24.88
N LEU A 145 -20.32 27.52 24.41
CA LEU A 145 -19.93 27.45 23.01
C LEU A 145 -19.71 25.98 22.65
N ILE A 146 -20.39 25.53 21.59
CA ILE A 146 -20.20 24.21 20.99
C ILE A 146 -19.45 24.42 19.68
N VAL A 147 -18.34 23.70 19.50
CA VAL A 147 -17.53 23.75 18.29
C VAL A 147 -17.55 22.39 17.63
N GLU A 148 -18.10 22.35 16.42
CA GLU A 148 -18.11 21.18 15.54
C GLU A 148 -17.05 21.38 14.45
N ILE A 149 -16.22 20.37 14.23
CA ILE A 149 -15.07 20.40 13.35
C ILE A 149 -15.34 19.49 12.16
N LYS A 150 -15.28 20.09 10.95
CA LYS A 150 -15.46 19.37 9.69
C LYS A 150 -14.41 19.83 8.68
N ASN A 151 -13.72 18.86 8.06
CA ASN A 151 -12.77 19.12 6.98
C ASN A 151 -13.42 19.83 5.77
N LYS A 152 -14.72 19.58 5.51
CA LYS A 152 -15.54 20.28 4.52
C LYS A 152 -16.97 20.40 5.04
N ILE A 153 -17.45 21.62 5.23
CA ILE A 153 -18.81 21.91 5.70
C ILE A 153 -19.80 21.75 4.54
N ARG A 154 -20.92 21.07 4.80
CA ARG A 154 -22.07 20.95 3.89
C ARG A 154 -23.33 21.48 4.58
N ASN A 155 -24.35 21.88 3.81
CA ASN A 155 -25.61 22.41 4.37
C ASN A 155 -26.25 21.47 5.40
N LYS A 156 -26.25 20.15 5.13
CA LYS A 156 -26.75 19.14 6.06
C LYS A 156 -26.04 19.14 7.42
N ASP A 157 -24.78 19.54 7.48
CA ASP A 157 -23.99 19.55 8.72
C ASP A 157 -24.44 20.73 9.59
N ILE A 158 -24.72 21.88 8.96
CA ILE A 158 -25.31 23.06 9.62
C ILE A 158 -26.71 22.74 10.14
N ASP A 159 -27.53 22.07 9.33
CA ASP A 159 -28.88 21.69 9.72
C ASP A 159 -28.88 20.70 10.88
N ASN A 160 -27.99 19.69 10.86
CA ASN A 160 -27.82 18.75 11.96
C ASN A 160 -27.35 19.42 13.25
N LEU A 161 -26.40 20.37 13.16
CA LEU A 161 -25.93 21.14 14.32
C LEU A 161 -27.11 21.90 14.97
N LYS A 162 -27.91 22.60 14.16
CA LYS A 162 -29.05 23.41 14.65
C LYS A 162 -30.19 22.57 15.21
N THR A 163 -30.55 21.48 14.52
CA THR A 163 -31.79 20.74 14.80
C THR A 163 -31.60 19.57 15.75
N LYS A 164 -30.43 18.91 15.73
CA LYS A 164 -30.18 17.69 16.50
C LYS A 164 -29.15 17.90 17.60
N GLN A 165 -27.95 18.37 17.26
CA GLN A 165 -26.87 18.48 18.26
C GLN A 165 -27.19 19.52 19.34
N ILE A 166 -27.66 20.72 18.98
CA ILE A 166 -28.04 21.73 19.99
C ILE A 166 -29.24 21.27 20.82
N ALA A 167 -30.22 20.57 20.22
CA ALA A 167 -31.37 20.04 20.94
C ALA A 167 -30.95 18.97 21.97
N ASN A 168 -30.17 17.98 21.52
CA ASN A 168 -29.62 16.94 22.38
C ASN A 168 -28.73 17.54 23.48
N PHE A 169 -27.94 18.57 23.16
CA PHE A 169 -27.07 19.22 24.13
C PHE A 169 -27.88 19.86 25.25
N ARG A 170 -28.99 20.54 24.94
CA ARG A 170 -29.84 21.17 25.95
C ARG A 170 -30.43 20.15 26.92
N GLU A 171 -30.84 18.99 26.44
CA GLU A 171 -31.38 17.91 27.28
C GLU A 171 -30.28 17.25 28.13
N LEU A 172 -29.12 16.96 27.53
CA LEU A 172 -27.98 16.36 28.23
C LEU A 172 -27.35 17.31 29.25
N PHE A 173 -27.20 18.60 28.92
CA PHE A 173 -26.55 19.59 29.77
C PHE A 173 -27.28 19.81 31.09
N GLN A 174 -28.62 19.74 31.10
CA GLN A 174 -29.40 19.78 32.35
C GLN A 174 -29.04 18.61 33.28
N THR A 175 -28.80 17.43 32.71
CA THR A 175 -28.39 16.22 33.45
C THR A 175 -26.93 16.29 33.92
N ILE A 176 -26.02 16.79 33.08
CA ILE A 176 -24.59 16.96 33.40
C ILE A 176 -24.38 18.02 34.48
N LYS A 177 -25.15 19.12 34.43
CA LYS A 177 -25.14 20.14 35.49
C LYS A 177 -25.51 19.50 36.83
N ILE A 178 -26.52 18.63 36.87
CA ILE A 178 -26.90 17.91 38.09
C ILE A 178 -25.76 16.98 38.57
N LEU A 179 -25.12 16.21 37.68
CA LEU A 179 -24.05 15.27 38.05
C LEU A 179 -22.74 15.96 38.50
N LYS A 180 -22.29 17.01 37.80
CA LYS A 180 -21.04 17.73 38.11
C LYS A 180 -21.13 18.53 39.43
N TYR A 181 -22.33 18.98 39.82
CA TYR A 181 -22.53 19.55 41.16
C TYR A 181 -22.67 18.47 42.23
N MET A 182 -23.22 17.28 41.94
CA MET A 182 -23.30 16.18 42.91
C MET A 182 -21.92 15.66 43.35
N GLU A 183 -20.92 15.66 42.46
CA GLU A 183 -19.54 15.27 42.79
C GLU A 183 -18.88 16.26 43.77
N GLN A 184 -19.16 17.56 43.64
CA GLN A 184 -18.69 18.60 44.57
C GLN A 184 -19.36 18.52 45.94
N TRP A 185 -20.60 18.01 46.03
CA TRP A 185 -21.28 17.79 47.32
C TRP A 185 -20.83 16.51 48.03
N GLN A 186 -20.37 15.47 47.31
CA GLN A 186 -19.84 14.26 47.96
C GLN A 186 -18.52 14.51 48.71
N ASP A 187 -17.64 15.35 48.17
CA ASP A 187 -16.39 15.75 48.85
C ASP A 187 -16.63 16.70 50.05
N LEU A 188 -17.71 17.47 50.02
CA LEU A 188 -18.14 18.31 51.15
C LEU A 188 -18.86 17.50 52.24
N LEU A 189 -19.67 16.52 51.86
CA LEU A 189 -20.36 15.60 52.78
C LEU A 189 -19.39 14.60 53.44
N SER A 190 -18.34 14.16 52.74
CA SER A 190 -17.28 13.30 53.33
C SER A 190 -16.42 14.05 54.35
N LYS A 191 -16.34 15.39 54.24
CA LYS A 191 -15.65 16.29 55.18
C LYS A 191 -16.55 16.79 56.32
N MET A 192 -17.85 16.49 56.27
CA MET A 192 -18.85 16.88 57.28
C MET A 192 -19.45 15.67 58.02
N SER A 193 -18.70 14.55 58.13
CA SER A 193 -19.06 13.48 59.06
C SER A 193 -18.68 13.89 60.49
N TRP A 194 -19.69 14.00 61.37
CA TRP A 194 -19.51 13.90 62.82
C TRP A 194 -19.26 12.45 63.21
#